data_AF-C7R7N9-F1
#
_entry.id   AF-C7R7N9-F1
#
_cell.length_a   1.000
_cell.length_b   1.000
_cell.length_c   1.000
_cell.angle_alpha   90.00
_cell.angle_beta   90.00
_cell.angle_gamma   90.00
#
_symmetry.space_group_name_H-M   'P 1'
#
loop_
_entity.id
_entity.type
_entity.pdbx_description
1 polymer ?
#
loop_
_entity_poly.entity_id
_entity_poly.type
_entity_poly.pdbx_seq_one_letter_code
_entity_poly.pdbx_strand_id
1 'polypeptide(L)'
;MNIITKAFFAIALLVLPQLAFAANSKDNWYWLALIAVINSAIVSTILVWKSKKLDTFATKAVGFGAWFWFLIFIQVMLYGFYVGLTK
;
A
#
# COMPACT_ATOMS: atom_id res chain seq x y z
N MET A 1 16.10 -10.75 -3.47
CA MET A 1 14.69 -10.61 -3.93
C MET A 1 14.67 -10.93 -5.42
N ASN A 2 13.99 -12.01 -5.85
CA ASN A 2 13.97 -12.42 -7.26
C ASN A 2 13.33 -11.35 -8.15
N ILE A 3 13.73 -11.30 -9.43
CA ILE A 3 13.33 -10.25 -10.38
C ILE A 3 11.81 -10.15 -10.56
N ILE A 4 11.13 -11.30 -10.51
CA ILE A 4 9.67 -11.41 -10.53
C ILE A 4 9.03 -10.73 -9.31
N THR A 5 9.67 -10.82 -8.15
CA THR A 5 9.17 -10.17 -6.92
C THR A 5 9.38 -8.66 -6.96
N LYS A 6 10.48 -8.19 -7.57
CA LYS A 6 10.70 -6.76 -7.82
C LYS A 6 9.66 -6.21 -8.80
N ALA A 7 9.35 -6.94 -9.87
CA ALA A 7 8.34 -6.56 -10.84
C ALA A 7 6.93 -6.49 -10.23
N PHE A 8 6.53 -7.49 -9.44
CA PHE A 8 5.24 -7.48 -8.75
C PHE A 8 5.13 -6.32 -7.75
N PHE A 9 6.22 -6.02 -7.05
CA PHE A 9 6.27 -4.91 -6.11
C PHE A 9 6.18 -3.56 -6.82
N ALA A 10 6.89 -3.40 -7.94
CA ALA A 10 6.83 -2.21 -8.77
C ALA A 10 5.44 -2.00 -9.38
N ILE A 11 4.79 -3.07 -9.84
CA ILE A 11 3.41 -3.02 -10.36
C ILE A 11 2.43 -2.66 -9.22
N ALA A 12 2.58 -3.26 -8.04
CA ALA A 12 1.76 -2.92 -6.88
C ALA A 12 1.95 -1.45 -6.48
N LEU A 13 3.17 -0.92 -6.52
CA LEU A 13 3.50 0.49 -6.30
C LEU A 13 2.86 1.42 -7.33
N LEU A 14 2.79 1.01 -8.60
CA LEU A 14 2.10 1.77 -9.65
C LEU A 14 0.58 1.79 -9.46
N VAL A 15 0.03 0.82 -8.74
CA VAL A 15 -1.40 0.73 -8.38
C VAL A 15 -1.70 1.47 -7.07
N LEU A 16 -0.71 1.94 -6.31
CA LEU A 16 -0.93 2.66 -5.04
C LEU A 16 -1.57 4.06 -5.13
N PRO A 17 -1.53 4.86 -6.22
CA PRO A 17 -2.14 6.19 -6.20
C PRO A 17 -3.66 6.16 -6.33
N GLN A 18 -4.34 5.13 -5.81
CA GLN A 18 -5.80 4.96 -5.82
C GLN A 18 -6.49 6.12 -5.12
N LEU A 19 -5.92 6.55 -4.00
CA LEU A 19 -6.40 7.68 -3.23
C LEU A 19 -6.14 9.03 -3.94
N ALA A 20 -5.10 9.15 -4.78
CA ALA A 20 -4.90 10.35 -5.60
C ALA A 20 -6.00 10.50 -6.68
N PHE A 21 -6.48 9.38 -7.25
CA PHE A 21 -7.65 9.41 -8.15
C PHE A 21 -8.95 9.80 -7.44
N ALA A 22 -9.03 9.59 -6.11
CA ALA A 22 -10.20 9.97 -5.32
C ALA A 22 -10.39 11.48 -5.18
N ALA A 23 -9.34 12.28 -5.42
CA ALA A 23 -9.40 13.73 -5.32
C ALA A 23 -10.01 14.43 -6.54
N ASN A 24 -10.06 13.77 -7.70
CA ASN A 24 -10.67 14.30 -8.92
C ASN A 24 -12.09 13.74 -9.20
N SER A 25 -12.47 12.67 -8.51
CA SER A 25 -13.77 12.02 -8.64
C SER A 25 -14.79 12.64 -7.67
N LYS A 26 -15.97 13.00 -8.16
CA LYS A 26 -17.14 13.34 -7.32
C LYS A 26 -17.64 12.13 -6.50
N ASP A 27 -17.26 10.92 -6.89
CA ASP A 27 -17.77 9.69 -6.32
C ASP A 27 -16.70 8.86 -5.60
N ASN A 28 -17.12 8.29 -4.47
CA ASN A 28 -16.62 7.04 -3.92
C ASN A 28 -15.22 7.04 -3.24
N TRP A 29 -14.91 8.09 -2.48
CA TRP A 29 -13.81 8.11 -1.50
C TRP A 29 -13.73 6.83 -0.65
N TYR A 30 -14.87 6.36 -0.14
CA TYR A 30 -14.94 5.16 0.71
C TYR A 30 -14.54 3.88 -0.03
N TRP A 31 -14.89 3.74 -1.32
CA TRP A 31 -14.47 2.59 -2.12
C TRP A 31 -12.98 2.62 -2.45
N LEU A 32 -12.44 3.80 -2.78
CA LEU A 32 -11.01 3.94 -3.06
C LEU A 32 -10.17 3.71 -1.80
N ALA A 33 -10.66 4.13 -0.63
CA ALA A 33 -10.06 3.79 0.66
C ALA A 33 -10.11 2.28 0.97
N LEU A 34 -11.22 1.61 0.66
CA LEU A 34 -11.34 0.15 0.83
C LEU A 34 -10.31 -0.59 -0.03
N ILE A 35 -10.19 -0.23 -1.31
CA ILE A 35 -9.24 -0.86 -2.23
C ILE A 35 -7.80 -0.58 -1.77
N ALA A 36 -7.51 0.63 -1.30
CA ALA A 36 -6.22 1.02 -0.73
C ALA A 36 -5.81 0.15 0.48
N VAL A 37 -6.77 -0.14 1.36
CA VAL A 37 -6.59 -1.02 2.52
C VAL A 37 -6.34 -2.46 2.09
N ILE A 38 -7.15 -2.99 1.19
CA ILE A 38 -7.02 -4.37 0.69
C ILE A 38 -5.66 -4.56 0.01
N ASN A 39 -5.25 -3.63 -0.86
CA ASN A 39 -3.95 -3.70 -1.53
C ASN A 39 -2.78 -3.60 -0.54
N SER A 40 -2.85 -2.69 0.44
CA SER A 40 -1.82 -2.58 1.48
C SER A 40 -1.70 -3.87 2.29
N ALA A 41 -2.83 -4.52 2.61
CA ALA A 41 -2.84 -5.79 3.32
C ALA A 41 -2.22 -6.92 2.48
N ILE A 42 -2.57 -7.02 1.20
CA ILE A 42 -2.00 -8.04 0.30
C ILE A 42 -0.48 -7.86 0.16
N VAL A 43 -0.03 -6.63 -0.14
CA VAL A 43 1.39 -6.32 -0.34
C VAL A 43 2.18 -6.55 0.94
N SER A 44 1.65 -6.09 2.09
CA SER A 44 2.27 -6.32 3.39
C SER A 44 2.41 -7.81 3.71
N THR A 45 1.35 -8.60 3.47
CA THR A 45 1.37 -10.06 3.68
C THR A 45 2.46 -10.71 2.83
N ILE A 46 2.55 -10.36 1.54
CA ILE A 46 3.57 -10.90 0.62
C ILE A 46 4.98 -10.56 1.09
N LEU A 47 5.22 -9.32 1.52
CA LEU A 47 6.53 -8.87 2.01
C LEU A 47 6.98 -9.63 3.25
N VAL A 48 6.07 -9.81 4.19
CA VAL A 48 6.34 -10.53 5.44
C VAL A 48 6.57 -12.00 5.19
N TRP A 49 5.74 -12.64 4.38
CA TRP A 49 5.87 -14.07 4.06
C TRP A 49 7.14 -14.41 3.29
N LYS A 50 7.61 -13.49 2.44
CA LYS A 50 8.87 -13.66 1.72
C LYS A 50 10.11 -13.27 2.53
N SER A 51 9.95 -12.64 3.69
CA SER A 51 11.07 -12.22 4.51
C SER A 51 11.65 -13.42 5.26
N LYS A 52 12.87 -13.81 4.87
CA LYS A 52 13.68 -14.82 5.58
C LYS A 52 14.27 -14.34 6.92
N LYS A 53 13.94 -13.12 7.34
CA LYS A 53 14.38 -12.52 8.61
C LYS A 53 13.27 -12.52 9.66
N LEU A 54 12.04 -12.86 9.26
CA LEU A 54 10.86 -12.86 10.12
C LEU A 54 10.48 -14.33 10.35
N ASP A 55 11.11 -14.93 11.35
CA ASP A 55 11.10 -16.40 11.49
C ASP A 55 9.99 -16.86 12.44
N THR A 56 9.48 -15.96 13.28
CA THR A 56 8.42 -16.24 14.25
C THR A 56 7.10 -15.57 13.86
N PHE A 57 5.98 -16.12 14.32
CA PHE A 57 4.67 -15.51 14.10
C PHE A 57 4.62 -14.05 14.61
N ALA A 58 5.19 -13.78 15.79
CA ALA A 58 5.23 -12.45 16.37
C ALA A 58 6.00 -11.45 15.49
N THR A 59 7.18 -11.82 14.99
CA THR A 59 7.98 -10.95 14.10
C THR A 59 7.28 -10.73 12.76
N LYS A 60 6.58 -11.74 12.23
CA LYS A 60 5.74 -11.60 11.04
C LYS A 60 4.56 -10.65 11.26
N ALA A 61 3.87 -10.74 12.39
CA ALA A 61 2.74 -9.86 12.70
C ALA A 61 3.18 -8.40 12.86
N VAL A 62 4.30 -8.15 13.56
CA VAL A 62 4.87 -6.80 13.69
C VAL A 62 5.34 -6.27 12.35
N GLY A 63 6.03 -7.09 11.56
CA GLY A 63 6.45 -6.74 10.20
C GLY A 63 5.27 -6.43 9.29
N PHE A 64 4.16 -7.16 9.44
CA PHE A 64 2.93 -6.92 8.69
C PHE A 64 2.33 -5.56 9.05
N GLY A 65 2.21 -5.28 10.35
CA GLY A 65 1.74 -3.98 10.82
C GLY A 65 2.59 -2.83 10.27
N ALA A 66 3.92 -2.95 10.37
CA ALA A 66 4.84 -1.92 9.89
C ALA A 66 4.68 -1.66 8.37
N TRP A 67 4.68 -2.70 7.55
CA TRP A 67 4.50 -2.56 6.11
C TRP A 67 3.11 -2.08 5.71
N PHE A 68 2.06 -2.55 6.39
CA PHE A 68 0.69 -2.14 6.13
C PHE A 68 0.51 -0.63 6.38
N TRP A 69 0.91 -0.15 7.56
CA TRP A 69 0.78 1.27 7.90
C TRP A 69 1.68 2.16 7.04
N PHE A 70 2.89 1.70 6.70
CA PHE A 70 3.78 2.43 5.79
C PHE A 70 3.15 2.63 4.40
N LEU A 71 2.53 1.59 3.85
CA LEU A 71 1.85 1.67 2.55
C LEU A 71 0.63 2.60 2.60
N ILE A 72 -0.18 2.52 3.66
CA ILE A 72 -1.31 3.45 3.86
C ILE A 72 -0.82 4.90 3.97
N PHE A 73 0.25 5.13 4.74
CA PHE A 73 0.80 6.47 4.94
C PHE A 73 1.26 7.10 3.62
N ILE A 74 1.95 6.34 2.77
CA ILE A 74 2.34 6.81 1.43
C ILE A 74 1.11 7.21 0.62
N GLN A 75 0.04 6.41 0.63
CA GLN A 75 -1.16 6.72 -0.15
C GLN A 75 -1.89 7.97 0.36
N VAL A 76 -1.95 8.17 1.68
CA VAL A 76 -2.53 9.39 2.28
C VAL A 76 -1.67 10.62 1.93
N MET A 77 -0.35 10.50 1.95
CA MET A 77 0.55 11.57 1.52
C MET A 77 0.32 11.92 0.04
N LEU A 78 0.24 10.93 -0.85
CA LEU A 78 -0.05 11.15 -2.28
C LEU A 78 -1.40 11.83 -2.50
N TYR A 79 -2.43 11.46 -1.73
CA TYR A 79 -3.72 12.15 -1.75
C TYR A 79 -3.58 13.61 -1.30
N GLY A 80 -2.92 13.85 -0.16
CA GLY A 80 -2.70 15.21 0.35
C GLY A 80 -1.93 16.10 -0.62
N PHE A 81 -0.87 15.57 -1.24
CA PHE A 81 -0.13 16.26 -2.30
C PHE A 81 -1.01 16.57 -3.51
N TYR A 82 -1.80 15.59 -3.99
CA TYR A 82 -2.67 15.81 -5.13
C TYR A 82 -3.73 16.87 -4.83
N VAL A 83 -4.38 16.80 -3.67
CA VAL A 83 -5.38 17.81 -3.25
C VAL A 83 -4.74 19.20 -3.18
N GLY A 84 -3.55 19.33 -2.58
CA GLY A 84 -2.85 20.62 -2.50
C GLY A 84 -2.32 21.17 -3.81
N LEU A 85 -2.22 20.34 -4.87
CA LEU A 85 -1.86 20.78 -6.23
C LEU A 85 -3.10 21.09 -7.09
N THR A 86 -4.27 20.54 -6.75
CA THR A 86 -5.49 20.62 -7.57
C THR A 86 -6.57 21.53 -7.00
N LYS A 87 -6.44 21.98 -5.75
CA LYS A 87 -7.28 22.99 -5.10
C LYS A 87 -6.43 24.17 -4.64
#